data_AF-A0A1G2Z164-F1
#
_entry.id   AF-A0A1G2Z164-F1
#
_cell.length_a   1.000
_cell.length_b   1.000
_cell.length_c   1.000
_cell.angle_alpha   90.00
_cell.angle_beta   90.00
_cell.angle_gamma   90.00
#
_symmetry.space_group_name_H-M   'P 1'
#
loop_
_entity.id
_entity.type
_entity.pdbx_description
1 polymer ?
#
loop_
_entity_poly.entity_id
_entity_poly.type
_entity_poly.pdbx_seq_one_letter_code
_entity_poly.pdbx_strand_id
1 'polypeptide(L)'
;MTKRTMTVLGLILCLGISQVRAEYYVYGGVSDLGDDEVVSTDWIWVYNGSDGTPAEVTFWANVFASGLEVHGSSTATLRDGPVIDILYAADYSTINVYHASSFCLFADYSSVINVYGGDSHGFISAWGMGTVNIYGSSFEIDDLGTAEEDWAPAPPSVDASMPEFQLRGTLADGTALDAMCSVLDAGVMNLLPPEPIEPLVLEVAIDIKPGSTANTVNLRSNGVTPAAILSSDTFDATTVDPATISLAGATVAMRGKAGKYMAAPEDINADGLLDLVVHVQTSEINPAMFEDDCAILVGATFDDQAIQGSDQITIVPRK
;
A
#
# COMPACT_ATOMS: atom_id res chain seq x y z
N MET A 1 41.46 35.04 -10.34
CA MET A 1 40.75 36.34 -10.17
C MET A 1 39.88 36.50 -11.40
N THR A 2 38.55 36.51 -11.39
CA THR A 2 37.57 36.82 -10.33
C THR A 2 36.28 36.06 -10.61
N LYS A 3 35.56 35.76 -9.53
CA LYS A 3 34.40 34.88 -9.37
C LYS A 3 33.29 35.09 -10.41
N ARG A 4 32.77 33.97 -10.93
CA ARG A 4 31.41 33.87 -11.49
C ARG A 4 30.42 33.96 -10.33
N THR A 5 29.55 34.95 -10.36
CA THR A 5 28.34 34.97 -9.54
C THR A 5 27.28 34.22 -10.32
N MET A 6 26.95 33.00 -9.89
CA MET A 6 25.78 32.27 -10.37
C MET A 6 24.75 32.33 -9.26
N THR A 7 23.73 33.14 -9.50
CA THR A 7 22.55 33.26 -8.67
C THR A 7 21.69 32.03 -8.91
N VAL A 8 21.38 31.26 -7.86
CA VAL A 8 20.25 30.31 -7.86
C VAL A 8 19.36 30.70 -6.68
N LEU A 9 18.33 31.49 -6.99
CA LEU A 9 17.13 31.61 -6.18
C LEU A 9 16.14 30.62 -6.80
N GLY A 10 15.92 29.48 -6.16
CA GLY A 10 14.85 28.55 -6.52
C GLY A 10 13.51 29.06 -5.97
N LEU A 11 12.96 30.09 -6.59
CA LEU A 11 11.59 30.54 -6.36
C LEU A 11 10.78 30.08 -7.57
N ILE A 12 10.02 28.99 -7.43
CA ILE A 12 9.06 28.54 -8.45
C ILE A 12 7.88 29.51 -8.41
N LEU A 13 7.94 30.53 -9.28
CA LEU A 13 6.83 31.44 -9.55
C LEU A 13 5.99 30.83 -10.68
N CYS A 14 4.92 30.11 -10.34
CA CYS A 14 3.94 29.66 -11.33
C CYS A 14 3.11 30.88 -11.79
N LEU A 15 3.37 31.36 -13.01
CA LEU A 15 2.62 32.43 -13.66
C LEU A 15 1.26 31.91 -14.16
N GLY A 16 0.20 32.37 -13.50
CA GLY A 16 -1.09 32.76 -14.11
C GLY A 16 -1.68 31.91 -15.24
N ILE A 17 -2.43 30.88 -14.85
CA ILE A 17 -3.68 30.48 -15.52
C ILE A 17 -4.67 30.23 -14.38
N SER A 18 -5.85 30.86 -14.41
CA SER A 18 -6.91 30.56 -13.45
C SER A 18 -7.52 29.19 -13.78
N GLN A 19 -6.79 28.11 -13.51
CA GLN A 19 -7.40 26.81 -13.33
C GLN A 19 -7.91 26.76 -11.89
N VAL A 20 -9.17 26.43 -11.72
CA VAL A 20 -9.72 26.05 -10.42
C VAL A 20 -8.86 24.89 -9.95
N ARG A 21 -8.01 25.10 -8.93
CA ARG A 21 -7.20 24.02 -8.39
C ARG A 21 -8.15 23.01 -7.76
N ALA A 22 -8.16 21.79 -8.28
CA ALA A 22 -8.85 20.72 -7.59
C ALA A 22 -7.97 20.35 -6.39
N GLU A 23 -8.51 20.54 -5.19
CA GLU A 23 -7.87 20.15 -3.93
C GLU A 23 -8.76 19.10 -3.27
N TYR A 24 -8.15 18.01 -2.84
CA TYR A 24 -8.82 16.93 -2.13
C TYR A 24 -8.32 16.90 -0.68
N TYR A 25 -9.23 16.74 0.28
CA TYR A 25 -8.89 16.77 1.70
C TYR A 25 -9.38 15.52 2.40
N VAL A 26 -8.50 14.88 3.17
CA VAL A 26 -8.81 13.76 4.05
C VAL A 26 -8.56 14.16 5.50
N TYR A 27 -9.51 13.88 6.38
CA TYR A 27 -9.47 14.27 7.80
C TYR A 27 -9.83 13.11 8.71
N GLY A 28 -8.83 12.57 9.41
CA GLY A 28 -9.00 11.50 10.38
C GLY A 28 -9.60 10.19 9.82
N GLY A 29 -9.55 9.13 10.62
CA GLY A 29 -10.17 7.85 10.28
C GLY A 29 -9.43 7.07 9.19
N VAL A 30 -10.06 5.99 8.71
CA VAL A 30 -9.49 5.11 7.68
C VAL A 30 -10.20 5.37 6.35
N SER A 31 -9.44 5.46 5.25
CA SER A 31 -9.99 5.63 3.90
C SER A 31 -9.11 5.00 2.83
N ASP A 32 -9.73 4.41 1.82
CA ASP A 32 -9.08 3.88 0.63
C ASP A 32 -9.49 4.71 -0.59
N LEU A 33 -8.51 5.37 -1.22
CA LEU A 33 -8.72 6.22 -2.39
C LEU A 33 -8.15 5.55 -3.62
N GLY A 34 -8.94 5.49 -4.69
CA GLY A 34 -8.50 4.88 -5.95
C GLY A 34 -8.82 3.39 -6.07
N ASP A 35 -9.46 2.78 -5.08
CA ASP A 35 -9.78 1.34 -5.08
C ASP A 35 -10.81 1.02 -6.17
N ASP A 36 -11.97 1.70 -6.13
CA ASP A 36 -13.07 1.52 -7.10
C ASP A 36 -13.33 2.75 -7.99
N GLU A 37 -12.67 3.89 -7.75
CA GLU A 37 -12.93 5.15 -8.45
C GLU A 37 -11.65 5.85 -8.89
N VAL A 38 -11.68 6.49 -10.05
CA VAL A 38 -10.59 7.35 -10.52
C VAL A 38 -10.60 8.69 -9.76
N VAL A 39 -9.53 8.96 -9.04
CA VAL A 39 -9.30 10.26 -8.37
C VAL A 39 -8.26 11.05 -9.16
N SER A 40 -8.67 12.17 -9.75
CA SER A 40 -7.76 13.09 -10.45
C SER A 40 -7.90 14.50 -9.89
N THR A 41 -6.82 15.04 -9.33
CA THR A 41 -6.80 16.31 -8.60
C THR A 41 -5.43 16.97 -8.70
N ASP A 42 -5.30 18.26 -8.38
CA ASP A 42 -3.98 18.89 -8.35
C ASP A 42 -3.24 18.52 -7.07
N TRP A 43 -3.90 18.67 -5.92
CA TRP A 43 -3.31 18.39 -4.62
C TRP A 43 -4.22 17.57 -3.74
N ILE A 44 -3.61 16.70 -2.93
CA ILE A 44 -4.26 15.95 -1.87
C ILE A 44 -3.62 16.36 -0.55
N TRP A 45 -4.46 16.67 0.43
CA TRP A 45 -4.03 17.04 1.77
C TRP A 45 -4.60 16.05 2.78
N VAL A 46 -3.74 15.48 3.62
CA VAL A 46 -4.11 14.51 4.65
C VAL A 46 -3.79 15.09 6.03
N TYR A 47 -4.80 15.17 6.88
CA TYR A 47 -4.70 15.75 8.22
C TYR A 47 -5.34 14.85 9.27
N ASN A 48 -4.93 15.04 10.52
CA ASN A 48 -5.73 14.57 11.65
C ASN A 48 -7.14 15.20 11.60
N GLY A 49 -8.13 14.47 12.10
CA GLY A 49 -9.47 14.96 12.36
C GLY A 49 -9.45 16.07 13.42
N SER A 50 -10.54 16.85 13.50
CA SER A 50 -10.67 17.94 14.48
C SER A 50 -10.60 17.49 15.94
N ASP A 51 -10.84 16.21 16.20
CA ASP A 51 -10.73 15.55 17.49
C ASP A 51 -9.30 15.05 17.80
N GLY A 52 -8.36 15.25 16.88
CA GLY A 52 -6.98 14.80 16.96
C GLY A 52 -6.75 13.40 16.39
N THR A 53 -7.79 12.68 15.96
CA THR A 53 -7.68 11.33 15.39
C THR A 53 -6.84 11.36 14.11
N PRO A 54 -5.75 10.58 13.99
CA PRO A 54 -4.97 10.49 12.76
C PRO A 54 -5.81 10.01 11.57
N ALA A 55 -5.48 10.47 10.37
CA ALA A 55 -5.93 9.84 9.14
C ALA A 55 -4.99 8.70 8.78
N GLU A 56 -5.56 7.57 8.36
CA GLU A 56 -4.86 6.42 7.81
C GLU A 56 -5.41 6.17 6.40
N VAL A 57 -4.63 6.54 5.38
CA VAL A 57 -5.11 6.63 4.00
C VAL A 57 -4.33 5.72 3.08
N THR A 58 -4.99 4.84 2.34
CA THR A 58 -4.38 4.10 1.24
C THR A 58 -4.69 4.77 -0.10
N PHE A 59 -3.68 4.91 -0.95
CA PHE A 59 -3.79 5.42 -2.31
C PHE A 59 -3.43 4.30 -3.30
N TRP A 60 -4.36 4.00 -4.19
CA TRP A 60 -4.27 2.92 -5.17
C TRP A 60 -3.98 3.43 -6.60
N ALA A 61 -3.83 2.51 -7.56
CA ALA A 61 -3.45 2.78 -8.95
C ALA A 61 -4.25 3.90 -9.65
N ASN A 62 -5.53 4.07 -9.28
CA ASN A 62 -6.42 5.01 -9.94
C ASN A 62 -6.33 6.46 -9.42
N VAL A 63 -5.32 6.76 -8.58
CA VAL A 63 -5.07 8.11 -8.08
C VAL A 63 -4.02 8.82 -8.94
N PHE A 64 -4.38 10.00 -9.45
CA PHE A 64 -3.53 10.89 -10.24
C PHE A 64 -3.51 12.27 -9.60
N ALA A 65 -2.36 12.70 -9.08
CA ALA A 65 -2.21 14.02 -8.46
C ALA A 65 -0.87 14.70 -8.77
N SER A 66 -0.84 16.03 -8.75
CA SER A 66 0.43 16.77 -8.81
C SER A 66 1.15 16.80 -7.45
N GLY A 67 0.43 16.59 -6.34
CA GLY A 67 1.04 16.53 -5.03
C GLY A 67 0.17 15.86 -3.97
N LEU A 68 0.84 15.25 -3.00
CA LEU A 68 0.28 14.75 -1.75
C LEU A 68 1.06 15.34 -0.59
N GLU A 69 0.35 15.98 0.34
CA GLU A 69 0.91 16.49 1.58
C GLU A 69 0.23 15.86 2.79
N VAL A 70 1.03 15.30 3.70
CA VAL A 70 0.55 14.61 4.90
C VAL A 70 1.06 15.34 6.13
N HIS A 71 0.16 15.59 7.08
CA HIS A 71 0.45 16.36 8.29
C HIS A 71 -0.06 15.68 9.55
N GLY A 72 0.45 16.16 10.69
CA GLY A 72 0.15 15.61 11.99
C GLY A 72 0.65 14.18 12.09
N SER A 73 0.11 13.43 13.04
CA SER A 73 0.47 12.02 13.20
C SER A 73 -0.25 11.09 12.21
N SER A 74 -0.66 11.60 11.04
CA SER A 74 -1.39 10.84 10.01
C SER A 74 -0.45 10.05 9.10
N THR A 75 -1.01 9.04 8.46
CA THR A 75 -0.28 8.11 7.59
C THR A 75 -0.91 8.06 6.21
N ALA A 76 -0.08 8.15 5.17
CA ALA A 76 -0.45 7.81 3.80
C ALA A 76 0.32 6.56 3.35
N THR A 77 -0.36 5.65 2.68
CA THR A 77 0.23 4.43 2.14
C THR A 77 -0.07 4.34 0.64
N LEU A 78 0.95 4.42 -0.19
CA LEU A 78 0.83 4.35 -1.65
C LEU A 78 1.11 2.92 -2.10
N ARG A 79 0.13 2.31 -2.76
CA ARG A 79 0.15 0.92 -3.21
C ARG A 79 -0.33 0.82 -4.65
N ASP A 80 0.21 -0.14 -5.38
CA ASP A 80 -0.20 -0.47 -6.75
C ASP A 80 -0.07 0.68 -7.77
N GLY A 81 0.90 1.57 -7.57
CA GLY A 81 1.32 2.52 -8.61
C GLY A 81 0.45 3.78 -8.81
N PRO A 82 -0.08 4.47 -7.78
CA PRO A 82 -0.62 5.82 -7.98
C PRO A 82 0.45 6.72 -8.61
N VAL A 83 0.00 7.68 -9.42
CA VAL A 83 0.87 8.66 -10.07
C VAL A 83 0.74 9.98 -9.32
N ILE A 84 1.72 10.28 -8.48
CA ILE A 84 1.76 11.50 -7.68
C ILE A 84 3.12 12.16 -7.82
N ASP A 85 3.17 13.32 -8.48
CA ASP A 85 4.46 13.94 -8.85
C ASP A 85 5.30 14.34 -7.62
N ILE A 86 4.66 14.80 -6.55
CA ILE A 86 5.31 15.30 -5.33
C ILE A 86 4.71 14.62 -4.09
N LEU A 87 5.55 13.98 -3.27
CA LEU A 87 5.17 13.55 -1.92
C LEU A 87 5.86 14.44 -0.89
N TYR A 88 5.08 15.02 0.02
CA TYR A 88 5.57 15.84 1.11
C TYR A 88 5.03 15.35 2.45
N ALA A 89 5.93 14.87 3.30
CA ALA A 89 5.61 14.48 4.68
C ALA A 89 6.02 15.60 5.63
N ALA A 90 5.06 16.05 6.44
CA ALA A 90 5.23 17.11 7.42
C ALA A 90 4.78 16.66 8.82
N ASP A 91 5.15 17.42 9.85
CA ASP A 91 4.54 17.40 11.18
C ASP A 91 4.32 16.00 11.81
N TYR A 92 5.37 15.19 11.95
CA TYR A 92 5.29 13.80 12.50
C TYR A 92 4.51 12.79 11.65
N SER A 93 4.14 13.13 10.42
CA SER A 93 3.40 12.23 9.55
C SER A 93 4.27 11.10 9.01
N THR A 94 3.61 10.08 8.46
CA THR A 94 4.28 8.99 7.78
C THR A 94 3.76 8.84 6.35
N ILE A 95 4.66 8.65 5.39
CA ILE A 95 4.31 8.19 4.03
C ILE A 95 5.01 6.86 3.77
N ASN A 96 4.25 5.82 3.44
CA ASN A 96 4.77 4.53 3.03
C ASN A 96 4.59 4.37 1.51
N VAL A 97 5.68 4.22 0.78
CA VAL A 97 5.69 4.05 -0.68
C VAL A 97 6.05 2.61 -1.01
N TYR A 98 5.03 1.77 -1.21
CA TYR A 98 5.25 0.38 -1.62
C TYR A 98 5.43 0.25 -3.12
N HIS A 99 4.60 0.96 -3.88
CA HIS A 99 4.69 1.05 -5.33
C HIS A 99 3.95 2.32 -5.75
N ALA A 100 4.68 3.32 -6.25
CA ALA A 100 4.12 4.57 -6.77
C ALA A 100 5.03 5.13 -7.87
N SER A 101 4.47 5.89 -8.80
CA SER A 101 5.25 6.75 -9.70
C SER A 101 5.28 8.16 -9.13
N SER A 102 6.47 8.64 -8.76
CA SER A 102 6.64 9.98 -8.21
C SER A 102 7.96 10.61 -8.64
N PHE A 103 8.00 11.94 -8.76
CA PHE A 103 9.21 12.64 -9.20
C PHE A 103 10.02 13.18 -8.02
N CYS A 104 9.35 13.65 -6.97
CA CYS A 104 10.01 14.23 -5.80
C CYS A 104 9.45 13.73 -4.47
N LEU A 105 10.34 13.49 -3.51
CA LEU A 105 10.03 13.13 -2.13
C LEU A 105 10.65 14.13 -1.16
N PHE A 106 9.87 14.63 -0.21
CA PHE A 106 10.32 15.58 0.81
C PHE A 106 9.83 15.18 2.20
N ALA A 107 10.76 14.95 3.13
CA ALA A 107 10.45 14.74 4.54
C ALA A 107 10.94 15.93 5.37
N ASP A 108 10.04 16.56 6.12
CA ASP A 108 10.35 17.65 7.06
C ASP A 108 9.63 17.48 8.42
N TYR A 109 9.96 18.28 9.42
CA TYR A 109 9.23 18.42 10.69
C TYR A 109 9.00 17.10 11.44
N SER A 110 10.04 16.28 11.57
CA SER A 110 10.00 14.97 12.24
C SER A 110 9.08 13.93 11.58
N SER A 111 8.70 14.15 10.33
CA SER A 111 8.00 13.15 9.53
C SER A 111 8.93 12.03 9.08
N VAL A 112 8.32 10.95 8.58
CA VAL A 112 9.02 9.78 8.04
C VAL A 112 8.47 9.43 6.67
N ILE A 113 9.34 9.23 5.69
CA ILE A 113 8.99 8.59 4.41
C ILE A 113 9.71 7.25 4.34
N ASN A 114 8.95 6.16 4.16
CA ASN A 114 9.48 4.83 3.92
C ASN A 114 9.31 4.47 2.45
N VAL A 115 10.40 4.16 1.76
CA VAL A 115 10.41 3.82 0.33
C VAL A 115 10.81 2.36 0.17
N TYR A 116 9.85 1.53 -0.26
CA TYR A 116 10.04 0.11 -0.54
C TYR A 116 10.10 -0.19 -2.04
N GLY A 117 9.49 0.64 -2.88
CA GLY A 117 9.35 0.37 -4.30
C GLY A 117 8.74 1.49 -5.13
N GLY A 118 8.70 1.27 -6.44
CA GLY A 118 8.18 2.19 -7.45
C GLY A 118 9.21 3.08 -8.16
N ASP A 119 8.75 3.70 -9.24
CA ASP A 119 9.54 4.58 -10.10
C ASP A 119 9.68 5.97 -9.46
N SER A 120 10.64 6.10 -8.55
CA SER A 120 11.02 7.37 -7.91
C SER A 120 12.30 7.93 -8.53
N HIS A 121 12.18 8.46 -9.75
CA HIS A 121 13.31 9.02 -10.51
C HIS A 121 13.21 10.55 -10.57
N GLY A 122 13.80 11.22 -9.59
CA GLY A 122 13.95 12.68 -9.68
C GLY A 122 14.74 13.26 -8.52
N PHE A 123 14.10 13.38 -7.35
CA PHE A 123 14.71 14.05 -6.21
C PHE A 123 14.19 13.51 -4.87
N ILE A 124 15.08 13.10 -3.96
CA ILE A 124 14.72 12.58 -2.63
C ILE A 124 15.39 13.42 -1.56
N SER A 125 14.62 13.86 -0.58
CA SER A 125 15.09 14.96 0.23
C SER A 125 14.63 14.90 1.68
N ALA A 126 15.57 14.98 2.62
CA ALA A 126 15.32 14.99 4.07
C ALA A 126 15.79 16.32 4.69
N TRP A 127 14.89 17.06 5.33
CA TRP A 127 15.08 18.45 5.77
C TRP A 127 14.66 18.57 7.23
N GLY A 128 15.13 19.61 7.92
CA GLY A 128 14.71 19.88 9.29
C GLY A 128 14.99 18.70 10.21
N MET A 129 13.96 17.99 10.66
CA MET A 129 14.08 16.74 11.44
C MET A 129 13.46 15.53 10.72
N GLY A 130 13.15 15.66 9.43
CA GLY A 130 12.54 14.61 8.62
C GLY A 130 13.47 13.44 8.37
N THR A 131 12.90 12.25 8.23
CA THR A 131 13.62 11.01 7.96
C THR A 131 13.13 10.37 6.67
N VAL A 132 14.05 9.94 5.81
CA VAL A 132 13.73 9.09 4.66
C VAL A 132 14.41 7.73 4.85
N ASN A 133 13.62 6.67 4.88
CA ASN A 133 14.10 5.29 4.94
C ASN A 133 13.95 4.68 3.54
N ILE A 134 15.03 4.22 2.95
CA ILE A 134 15.03 3.55 1.64
C ILE A 134 15.39 2.09 1.88
N TYR A 135 14.46 1.19 1.57
CA TYR A 135 14.62 -0.25 1.74
C TYR A 135 15.05 -0.88 0.43
N GLY A 136 16.15 -1.64 0.45
CA GLY A 136 16.70 -2.22 -0.76
C GLY A 136 18.11 -2.74 -0.59
N SER A 137 18.84 -2.84 -1.70
CA SER A 137 20.17 -3.43 -1.74
C SER A 137 21.06 -2.78 -2.79
N SER A 138 22.37 -3.08 -2.69
CA SER A 138 23.39 -2.63 -3.65
C SER A 138 23.45 -1.11 -3.81
N PHE A 139 23.26 -0.38 -2.72
CA PHE A 139 23.30 1.08 -2.74
C PHE A 139 24.71 1.61 -2.95
N GLU A 140 24.85 2.51 -3.92
CA GLU A 140 26.07 3.22 -4.23
C GLU A 140 25.79 4.72 -4.31
N ILE A 141 26.78 5.52 -3.97
CA ILE A 141 26.68 6.97 -3.86
C ILE A 141 27.81 7.66 -4.64
N ASP A 142 27.49 8.81 -5.22
CA ASP A 142 28.44 9.78 -5.76
C ASP A 142 28.23 11.11 -5.02
N ASP A 143 29.26 11.56 -4.29
CA ASP A 143 29.28 12.76 -3.45
C ASP A 143 29.21 14.07 -4.28
N LEU A 144 29.26 14.01 -5.62
CA LEU A 144 29.20 15.17 -6.54
C LEU A 144 30.28 16.25 -6.30
N GLY A 145 31.14 16.07 -5.30
CA GLY A 145 32.21 16.97 -4.89
C GLY A 145 33.46 16.89 -5.77
N THR A 146 33.48 15.97 -6.74
CA THR A 146 34.60 15.81 -7.67
C THR A 146 34.15 15.94 -9.14
N ALA A 147 35.09 16.23 -10.04
CA ALA A 147 34.79 16.44 -11.45
C ALA A 147 34.62 15.12 -12.25
N GLU A 148 34.86 13.97 -11.62
CA GLU A 148 34.71 12.64 -12.20
C GLU A 148 33.67 11.87 -11.36
N GLU A 149 32.83 11.06 -12.01
CA GLU A 149 31.90 10.17 -11.28
C GLU A 149 32.70 9.14 -10.48
N ASP A 150 32.56 9.18 -9.15
CA ASP A 150 33.28 8.29 -8.22
C ASP A 150 32.28 7.53 -7.34
N TRP A 151 31.67 6.50 -7.94
CA TRP A 151 30.68 5.67 -7.25
C TRP A 151 31.33 4.78 -6.19
N ALA A 152 30.90 4.95 -4.94
CA ALA A 152 31.32 4.14 -3.81
C ALA A 152 30.13 3.46 -3.13
N PRO A 153 30.32 2.32 -2.43
CA PRO A 153 29.27 1.73 -1.61
C PRO A 153 28.72 2.76 -0.61
N ALA A 154 27.40 2.92 -0.57
CA ALA A 154 26.78 3.90 0.31
C ALA A 154 26.86 3.45 1.79
N PRO A 155 27.07 4.39 2.74
CA PRO A 155 26.95 4.09 4.15
C PRO A 155 25.49 3.75 4.52
N PRO A 156 25.23 3.02 5.62
CA PRO A 156 23.87 2.65 6.02
C PRO A 156 22.98 3.85 6.42
N SER A 157 23.59 5.01 6.65
CA SER A 157 22.90 6.25 6.96
C SER A 157 23.69 7.44 6.44
N VAL A 158 22.99 8.43 5.89
CA VAL A 158 23.51 9.71 5.45
C VAL A 158 22.83 10.82 6.23
N ASP A 159 23.62 11.78 6.72
CA ASP A 159 23.16 12.98 7.42
C ASP A 159 23.61 14.25 6.66
N ALA A 160 23.32 15.42 7.24
CA ALA A 160 23.64 16.71 6.63
C ALA A 160 25.14 17.02 6.48
N SER A 161 26.05 16.12 6.90
CA SER A 161 27.48 16.24 6.58
C SER A 161 27.80 16.03 5.10
N MET A 162 26.89 15.38 4.36
CA MET A 162 26.94 15.19 2.91
C MET A 162 25.62 15.67 2.31
N PRO A 163 25.50 16.97 2.03
CA PRO A 163 24.20 17.61 1.83
C PRO A 163 23.56 17.34 0.48
N GLU A 164 24.33 16.99 -0.55
CA GLU A 164 23.85 16.68 -1.90
C GLU A 164 24.68 15.52 -2.47
N PHE A 165 24.03 14.52 -3.06
CA PHE A 165 24.69 13.34 -3.64
C PHE A 165 23.79 12.65 -4.64
N GLN A 166 24.36 11.89 -5.57
CA GLN A 166 23.60 10.94 -6.39
C GLN A 166 23.55 9.59 -5.68
N LEU A 167 22.38 8.96 -5.63
CA LEU A 167 22.16 7.63 -5.06
C LEU A 167 21.63 6.69 -6.14
N ARG A 168 22.20 5.49 -6.22
CA ARG A 168 21.64 4.40 -7.02
C ARG A 168 21.59 3.09 -6.25
N GLY A 169 20.74 2.16 -6.70
CA GLY A 169 20.63 0.82 -6.11
C GLY A 169 19.42 0.06 -6.61
N THR A 170 18.98 -0.92 -5.85
CA THR A 170 17.75 -1.69 -6.12
C THR A 170 16.84 -1.58 -4.90
N LEU A 171 15.60 -1.13 -5.09
CA LEU A 171 14.58 -1.06 -4.04
C LEU A 171 14.09 -2.46 -3.63
N ALA A 172 13.35 -2.56 -2.53
CA ALA A 172 12.89 -3.83 -1.98
C ALA A 172 11.93 -4.59 -2.92
N ASP A 173 11.18 -3.89 -3.76
CA ASP A 173 10.34 -4.49 -4.81
C ASP A 173 11.13 -4.95 -6.06
N GLY A 174 12.44 -4.72 -6.09
CA GLY A 174 13.32 -5.06 -7.20
C GLY A 174 13.48 -3.98 -8.28
N THR A 175 12.81 -2.84 -8.15
CA THR A 175 12.95 -1.71 -9.08
C THR A 175 14.32 -1.03 -8.93
N ALA A 176 14.82 -0.42 -10.00
CA ALA A 176 16.08 0.30 -9.99
C ALA A 176 15.88 1.71 -9.42
N LEU A 177 16.71 2.08 -8.44
CA LEU A 177 16.81 3.43 -7.90
C LEU A 177 17.94 4.19 -8.61
N ASP A 178 17.63 5.40 -9.06
CA ASP A 178 18.59 6.41 -9.50
C ASP A 178 18.00 7.79 -9.17
N ALA A 179 18.54 8.46 -8.15
CA ALA A 179 17.98 9.67 -7.60
C ALA A 179 19.05 10.68 -7.19
N MET A 180 18.78 11.96 -7.45
CA MET A 180 19.47 13.04 -6.79
C MET A 180 18.93 13.16 -5.37
N CYS A 181 19.81 13.19 -4.38
CA CYS A 181 19.44 13.24 -2.98
C CYS A 181 19.97 14.49 -2.31
N SER A 182 19.24 15.00 -1.32
CA SER A 182 19.78 15.97 -0.38
C SER A 182 19.35 15.72 1.06
N VAL A 183 20.26 15.99 1.99
CA VAL A 183 20.04 15.87 3.42
C VAL A 183 20.49 17.17 4.09
N LEU A 184 19.55 17.88 4.71
CA LEU A 184 19.75 19.22 5.24
C LEU A 184 19.38 19.28 6.72
N ASP A 185 19.95 20.25 7.44
CA ASP A 185 19.75 20.49 8.86
C ASP A 185 19.99 19.24 9.73
N ALA A 186 18.97 18.72 10.41
CA ALA A 186 19.01 17.50 11.21
C ALA A 186 18.25 16.34 10.52
N GLY A 187 18.02 16.46 9.21
CA GLY A 187 17.44 15.40 8.39
C GLY A 187 18.36 14.19 8.33
N VAL A 188 17.76 13.01 8.10
CA VAL A 188 18.49 11.75 7.98
C VAL A 188 17.92 10.91 6.86
N MET A 189 18.80 10.30 6.07
CA MET A 189 18.44 9.27 5.11
C MET A 189 19.05 7.94 5.53
N ASN A 190 18.22 6.92 5.74
CA ASN A 190 18.66 5.58 6.10
C ASN A 190 18.56 4.66 4.89
N LEU A 191 19.61 3.87 4.66
CA LEU A 191 19.69 2.87 3.61
C LEU A 191 19.64 1.50 4.26
N LEU A 192 18.46 0.88 4.18
CA LEU A 192 18.09 -0.30 4.95
C LEU A 192 18.03 -1.53 4.04
N PRO A 193 18.32 -2.73 4.57
CA PRO A 193 18.11 -3.98 3.82
C PRO A 193 16.64 -4.12 3.42
N PRO A 194 16.30 -4.90 2.39
CA PRO A 194 14.92 -5.11 2.01
C PRO A 194 14.20 -5.87 3.13
N GLU A 195 13.19 -5.26 3.72
CA GLU A 195 12.25 -5.95 4.60
C GLU A 195 11.23 -6.72 3.75
N PRO A 196 10.60 -7.79 4.27
CA PRO A 196 9.47 -8.41 3.61
C PRO A 196 8.39 -7.34 3.42
N ILE A 197 8.17 -6.91 2.18
CA ILE A 197 7.03 -6.06 1.84
C ILE A 197 5.79 -6.86 2.23
N GLU A 198 4.97 -6.34 3.14
CA GLU A 198 3.70 -6.98 3.45
C GLU A 198 2.93 -7.12 2.14
N PRO A 199 2.57 -8.36 1.74
CA PRO A 199 1.96 -8.60 0.46
C PRO A 199 0.72 -7.72 0.37
N LEU A 200 0.53 -7.11 -0.79
CA LEU A 200 -0.72 -6.43 -1.09
C LEU A 200 -1.83 -7.45 -0.83
N VAL A 201 -2.74 -7.16 0.09
CA VAL A 201 -3.92 -7.99 0.32
C VAL A 201 -5.06 -7.27 -0.38
N LEU A 202 -5.56 -7.86 -1.45
CA LEU A 202 -6.72 -7.35 -2.16
C LEU A 202 -7.96 -7.70 -1.33
N GLU A 203 -8.67 -6.68 -0.87
CA GLU A 203 -9.96 -6.86 -0.20
C GLU A 203 -11.00 -7.31 -1.22
N VAL A 204 -11.70 -8.40 -0.92
CA VAL A 204 -12.68 -9.01 -1.81
C VAL A 204 -13.99 -9.21 -1.05
N ALA A 205 -15.10 -8.98 -1.76
CA ALA A 205 -16.40 -9.29 -1.21
C ALA A 205 -16.58 -10.81 -1.10
N ILE A 206 -17.05 -11.28 0.04
CA ILE A 206 -17.38 -12.69 0.25
C ILE A 206 -18.81 -12.84 0.80
N ASP A 207 -19.41 -14.00 0.57
CA ASP A 207 -20.70 -14.40 1.17
C ASP A 207 -20.58 -15.81 1.74
N ILE A 208 -20.65 -15.93 3.07
CA ILE A 208 -20.65 -17.20 3.79
C ILE A 208 -22.07 -17.75 3.76
N LYS A 209 -22.23 -18.94 3.18
CA LYS A 209 -23.52 -19.60 2.99
C LYS A 209 -24.47 -18.79 2.08
N PRO A 210 -24.12 -18.62 0.80
CA PRO A 210 -24.92 -17.84 -0.14
C PRO A 210 -26.39 -18.25 -0.19
N GLY A 211 -27.26 -17.24 -0.27
CA GLY A 211 -28.72 -17.39 -0.19
C GLY A 211 -29.28 -17.49 1.24
N SER A 212 -28.44 -17.35 2.27
CA SER A 212 -28.83 -17.17 3.65
C SER A 212 -28.32 -15.81 4.14
N THR A 213 -29.13 -15.04 4.86
CA THR A 213 -28.65 -13.77 5.46
C THR A 213 -28.17 -13.93 6.90
N ALA A 214 -28.34 -15.13 7.47
CA ALA A 214 -28.06 -15.40 8.88
C ALA A 214 -26.77 -16.18 9.10
N ASN A 215 -26.17 -16.69 8.02
CA ASN A 215 -24.86 -17.35 7.95
C ASN A 215 -24.61 -18.28 9.14
N THR A 216 -25.66 -19.03 9.47
CA THR A 216 -25.70 -19.79 10.70
C THR A 216 -25.01 -21.12 10.49
N VAL A 217 -23.97 -21.35 11.28
CA VAL A 217 -23.07 -22.50 11.17
C VAL A 217 -23.06 -23.28 12.49
N ASN A 218 -23.23 -24.60 12.39
CA ASN A 218 -23.08 -25.51 13.52
C ASN A 218 -21.73 -26.22 13.45
N LEU A 219 -20.77 -25.77 14.27
CA LEU A 219 -19.41 -26.33 14.32
C LEU A 219 -19.37 -27.81 14.75
N ARG A 220 -20.45 -28.34 15.32
CA ARG A 220 -20.58 -29.78 15.66
C ARG A 220 -21.05 -30.63 14.48
N SER A 221 -21.38 -30.01 13.35
CA SER A 221 -21.74 -30.75 12.14
C SER A 221 -20.48 -31.27 11.45
N ASN A 222 -20.54 -32.49 10.93
CA ASN A 222 -19.49 -33.05 10.06
C ASN A 222 -19.69 -32.62 8.60
N GLY A 223 -20.34 -31.47 8.40
CA GLY A 223 -20.67 -30.94 7.09
C GLY A 223 -19.57 -30.06 6.53
N VAL A 224 -19.89 -29.43 5.42
CA VAL A 224 -19.10 -28.34 4.86
C VAL A 224 -19.93 -27.07 4.85
N THR A 225 -19.26 -25.94 5.03
CA THR A 225 -19.85 -24.61 4.93
C THR A 225 -19.46 -24.03 3.57
N PRO A 226 -20.40 -23.70 2.69
CA PRO A 226 -20.07 -22.99 1.46
C PRO A 226 -19.73 -21.53 1.76
N ALA A 227 -18.78 -20.96 1.03
CA ALA A 227 -18.49 -19.54 0.98
C ALA A 227 -18.21 -19.16 -0.48
N ALA A 228 -18.74 -18.03 -0.93
CA ALA A 228 -18.46 -17.46 -2.24
C ALA A 228 -17.48 -16.30 -2.09
N ILE A 229 -16.47 -16.25 -2.95
CA ILE A 229 -15.67 -15.05 -3.22
C ILE A 229 -16.27 -14.43 -4.48
N LEU A 230 -16.76 -13.20 -4.38
CA LEU A 230 -17.47 -12.55 -5.46
C LEU A 230 -16.51 -11.90 -6.44
N SER A 231 -16.79 -12.04 -7.73
CA SER A 231 -16.11 -11.26 -8.76
C SER A 231 -16.65 -9.82 -8.78
N SER A 232 -15.87 -8.91 -9.37
CA SER A 232 -16.25 -7.52 -9.62
C SER A 232 -15.74 -7.08 -11.00
N ASP A 233 -16.04 -5.83 -11.37
CA ASP A 233 -15.49 -5.24 -12.59
C ASP A 233 -13.94 -5.17 -12.60
N THR A 234 -13.32 -5.23 -11.43
CA THR A 234 -11.86 -5.11 -11.21
C THR A 234 -11.21 -6.40 -10.70
N PHE A 235 -11.99 -7.42 -10.33
CA PHE A 235 -11.48 -8.67 -9.76
C PHE A 235 -12.19 -9.92 -10.31
N ASP A 236 -11.41 -10.89 -10.82
CA ASP A 236 -11.91 -12.18 -11.28
C ASP A 236 -11.62 -13.26 -10.22
N ALA A 237 -12.65 -13.65 -9.46
CA ALA A 237 -12.56 -14.65 -8.40
C ALA A 237 -12.14 -16.04 -8.91
N THR A 238 -12.29 -16.33 -10.21
CA THR A 238 -11.89 -17.62 -10.78
C THR A 238 -10.36 -17.79 -10.87
N THR A 239 -9.61 -16.71 -10.66
CA THR A 239 -8.15 -16.70 -10.56
C THR A 239 -7.61 -17.08 -9.19
N VAL A 240 -8.49 -17.19 -8.18
CA VAL A 240 -8.09 -17.57 -6.82
C VAL A 240 -7.71 -19.05 -6.76
N ASP A 241 -6.54 -19.36 -6.18
CA ASP A 241 -6.11 -20.75 -5.97
C ASP A 241 -6.85 -21.35 -4.77
N PRO A 242 -7.73 -22.36 -4.97
CA PRO A 242 -8.45 -22.99 -3.87
C PRO A 242 -7.56 -23.66 -2.81
N ALA A 243 -6.30 -23.94 -3.15
CA ALA A 243 -5.34 -24.54 -2.23
C ALA A 243 -4.88 -23.59 -1.12
N THR A 244 -4.96 -22.28 -1.36
CA THR A 244 -4.50 -21.24 -0.43
C THR A 244 -5.63 -20.71 0.45
N ILE A 245 -6.89 -20.98 0.08
CA ILE A 245 -8.06 -20.43 0.75
C ILE A 245 -8.24 -21.03 2.16
N SER A 246 -8.46 -20.15 3.13
CA SER A 246 -8.84 -20.48 4.49
C SER A 246 -9.93 -19.52 4.99
N LEU A 247 -11.03 -20.07 5.54
CA LEU A 247 -12.08 -19.30 6.21
C LEU A 247 -11.95 -19.49 7.73
N ALA A 248 -11.47 -18.47 8.44
CA ALA A 248 -11.20 -18.50 9.88
C ALA A 248 -10.44 -19.78 10.30
N GLY A 249 -9.39 -20.12 9.53
CA GLY A 249 -8.55 -21.30 9.75
C GLY A 249 -9.04 -22.58 9.07
N ALA A 250 -10.29 -22.64 8.59
CA ALA A 250 -10.81 -23.82 7.90
C ALA A 250 -10.38 -23.85 6.43
N THR A 251 -9.69 -24.91 6.02
CA THR A 251 -9.23 -25.08 4.63
C THR A 251 -10.35 -25.62 3.72
N VAL A 252 -10.21 -25.40 2.41
CA VAL A 252 -11.15 -25.94 1.41
C VAL A 252 -11.15 -27.47 1.44
N ALA A 253 -12.33 -28.05 1.65
CA ALA A 253 -12.50 -29.49 1.70
C ALA A 253 -12.19 -30.13 0.34
N MET A 254 -11.67 -31.35 0.35
CA MET A 254 -11.39 -32.12 -0.86
C MET A 254 -12.44 -33.22 -1.08
N ARG A 255 -12.82 -33.47 -2.34
CA ARG A 255 -13.75 -34.52 -2.73
C ARG A 255 -13.08 -35.60 -3.60
N GLY A 256 -13.38 -36.86 -3.27
CA GLY A 256 -13.01 -38.02 -4.07
C GLY A 256 -11.55 -38.47 -3.92
N LYS A 257 -11.22 -39.63 -4.50
CA LYS A 257 -9.88 -40.24 -4.39
C LYS A 257 -8.77 -39.44 -5.05
N ALA A 258 -9.13 -38.53 -5.96
CA ALA A 258 -8.19 -37.67 -6.67
C ALA A 258 -7.84 -36.38 -5.90
N GLY A 259 -8.45 -36.13 -4.73
CA GLY A 259 -8.10 -34.98 -3.89
C GLY A 259 -8.45 -33.62 -4.51
N LYS A 260 -9.55 -33.53 -5.28
CA LYS A 260 -9.95 -32.25 -5.89
C LYS A 260 -10.59 -31.35 -4.83
N TYR A 261 -10.14 -30.10 -4.73
CA TYR A 261 -10.81 -29.09 -3.92
C TYR A 261 -12.29 -28.96 -4.29
N MET A 262 -13.14 -28.79 -3.27
CA MET A 262 -14.56 -28.51 -3.42
C MET A 262 -14.77 -27.03 -3.72
N ALA A 263 -14.26 -26.62 -4.88
CA ALA A 263 -14.35 -25.29 -5.44
C ALA A 263 -14.96 -25.35 -6.84
N ALA A 264 -15.85 -24.42 -7.17
CA ALA A 264 -16.49 -24.31 -8.47
C ALA A 264 -16.80 -22.85 -8.82
N PRO A 265 -16.55 -22.41 -10.06
CA PRO A 265 -17.05 -21.15 -10.55
C PRO A 265 -18.58 -21.19 -10.71
N GLU A 266 -19.29 -20.26 -10.10
CA GLU A 266 -20.75 -20.12 -10.17
C GLU A 266 -21.12 -18.63 -10.09
N ASP A 267 -22.07 -18.14 -10.88
CA ASP A 267 -22.62 -16.78 -10.76
C ASP A 267 -23.69 -16.80 -9.66
N ILE A 268 -23.33 -16.37 -8.44
CA ILE A 268 -24.16 -16.52 -7.24
C ILE A 268 -25.13 -15.36 -7.08
N ASN A 269 -24.74 -14.16 -7.51
CA ASN A 269 -25.52 -12.94 -7.35
C ASN A 269 -26.30 -12.54 -8.63
N ALA A 270 -26.11 -13.25 -9.75
CA ALA A 270 -26.72 -13.02 -11.06
C ALA A 270 -26.29 -11.70 -11.72
N ASP A 271 -25.05 -11.26 -11.51
CA ASP A 271 -24.47 -10.09 -12.17
C ASP A 271 -23.81 -10.42 -13.53
N GLY A 272 -23.66 -11.70 -13.86
CA GLY A 272 -23.06 -12.19 -15.10
C GLY A 272 -21.54 -12.39 -15.03
N LEU A 273 -20.92 -12.16 -13.88
CA LEU A 273 -19.55 -12.53 -13.55
C LEU A 273 -19.55 -13.88 -12.80
N LEU A 274 -18.50 -14.67 -12.96
CA LEU A 274 -18.39 -15.95 -12.25
C LEU A 274 -17.71 -15.73 -10.91
N ASP A 275 -18.38 -16.09 -9.83
CA ASP A 275 -17.81 -16.11 -8.48
C ASP A 275 -17.10 -17.43 -8.23
N LEU A 276 -16.22 -17.48 -7.21
CA LEU A 276 -15.63 -18.73 -6.76
C LEU A 276 -16.33 -19.24 -5.50
N VAL A 277 -17.11 -20.32 -5.65
CA VAL A 277 -17.75 -20.98 -4.52
C VAL A 277 -16.86 -22.10 -4.00
N VAL A 278 -16.44 -21.98 -2.75
CA VAL A 278 -15.67 -23.00 -2.03
C VAL A 278 -16.47 -23.60 -0.89
N HIS A 279 -16.09 -24.82 -0.49
CA HIS A 279 -16.69 -25.50 0.64
C HIS A 279 -15.59 -25.83 1.66
N VAL A 280 -15.63 -25.19 2.82
CA VAL A 280 -14.67 -25.45 3.91
C VAL A 280 -15.23 -26.45 4.91
N GLN A 281 -14.37 -27.16 5.62
CA GLN A 281 -14.83 -28.07 6.67
C GLN A 281 -15.42 -27.28 7.85
N THR A 282 -16.71 -27.46 8.11
CA THR A 282 -17.44 -26.69 9.13
C THR A 282 -16.82 -26.84 10.52
N SER A 283 -16.33 -28.02 10.86
CA SER A 283 -15.73 -28.30 12.17
C SER A 283 -14.35 -27.67 12.38
N GLU A 284 -13.71 -27.18 11.30
CA GLU A 284 -12.38 -26.56 11.34
C GLU A 284 -12.46 -25.02 11.47
N ILE A 285 -13.64 -24.42 11.31
CA ILE A 285 -13.84 -22.99 11.49
C ILE A 285 -13.55 -22.64 12.95
N ASN A 286 -12.59 -21.74 13.17
CA ASN A 286 -12.12 -21.34 14.49
C ASN A 286 -12.69 -19.96 14.90
N PRO A 287 -13.67 -19.90 15.83
CA PRO A 287 -14.25 -18.64 16.27
C PRO A 287 -13.28 -17.69 16.97
N ALA A 288 -12.09 -18.14 17.35
CA ALA A 288 -11.06 -17.26 17.91
C ALA A 288 -10.40 -16.36 16.85
N MET A 289 -10.65 -16.61 15.56
CA MET A 289 -10.17 -15.81 14.42
C MET A 289 -11.27 -14.90 13.86
N PHE A 290 -12.34 -14.67 14.63
CA PHE A 290 -13.39 -13.74 14.23
C PHE A 290 -13.05 -12.33 14.70
N GLU A 291 -13.44 -11.36 13.91
CA GLU A 291 -13.32 -9.93 14.22
C GLU A 291 -14.73 -9.33 14.13
N ASP A 292 -15.23 -8.76 15.23
CA ASP A 292 -16.57 -8.16 15.32
C ASP A 292 -17.73 -9.04 14.77
N ASP A 293 -17.73 -10.33 15.13
CA ASP A 293 -18.67 -11.37 14.66
C ASP A 293 -18.57 -11.71 13.15
N CYS A 294 -17.52 -11.27 12.47
CA CYS A 294 -17.18 -11.65 11.10
C CYS A 294 -16.12 -12.75 11.05
N ALA A 295 -16.27 -13.70 10.13
CA ALA A 295 -15.21 -14.63 9.80
C ALA A 295 -14.39 -14.08 8.63
N ILE A 296 -13.07 -14.11 8.80
CA ILE A 296 -12.11 -13.67 7.78
C ILE A 296 -11.78 -14.84 6.85
N LEU A 297 -11.94 -14.63 5.56
CA LEU A 297 -11.40 -15.48 4.50
C LEU A 297 -10.09 -14.89 4.02
N VAL A 298 -9.05 -15.71 3.93
CA VAL A 298 -7.78 -15.36 3.29
C VAL A 298 -7.49 -16.35 2.16
N GLY A 299 -6.72 -15.93 1.18
CA GLY A 299 -6.26 -16.77 0.08
C GLY A 299 -5.26 -16.02 -0.80
N ALA A 300 -4.92 -16.61 -1.95
CA ALA A 300 -4.13 -15.97 -2.98
C ALA A 300 -4.61 -16.40 -4.37
N THR A 301 -4.40 -15.54 -5.36
CA THR A 301 -4.56 -15.91 -6.77
C THR A 301 -3.44 -16.83 -7.24
N PHE A 302 -3.60 -17.45 -8.41
CA PHE A 302 -2.54 -18.25 -9.04
C PHE A 302 -1.28 -17.44 -9.38
N ASP A 303 -1.36 -16.10 -9.36
CA ASP A 303 -0.25 -15.17 -9.55
C ASP A 303 0.31 -14.65 -8.20
N ASP A 304 0.03 -15.36 -7.10
CA ASP A 304 0.48 -15.07 -5.72
C ASP A 304 -0.04 -13.75 -5.10
N GLN A 305 -1.03 -13.09 -5.72
CA GLN A 305 -1.70 -11.92 -5.15
C GLN A 305 -2.57 -12.36 -3.96
N ALA A 306 -2.22 -11.91 -2.75
CA ALA A 306 -3.00 -12.24 -1.55
C ALA A 306 -4.38 -11.56 -1.61
N ILE A 307 -5.39 -12.25 -1.10
CA ILE A 307 -6.76 -11.75 -0.97
C ILE A 307 -7.24 -11.92 0.48
N GLN A 308 -8.10 -11.02 0.91
CA GLN A 308 -8.83 -11.13 2.16
C GLN A 308 -10.26 -10.66 1.96
N GLY A 309 -11.20 -11.31 2.64
CA GLY A 309 -12.56 -10.82 2.71
C GLY A 309 -13.18 -11.19 4.05
N SER A 310 -14.27 -10.53 4.41
CA SER A 310 -14.98 -10.84 5.64
C SER A 310 -16.49 -10.86 5.42
N ASP A 311 -17.17 -11.71 6.17
CA ASP A 311 -18.63 -11.74 6.22
C ASP A 311 -19.10 -12.19 7.60
N GLN A 312 -20.28 -11.72 7.99
CA GLN A 312 -20.87 -12.00 9.28
C GLN A 312 -21.22 -13.48 9.40
N ILE A 313 -20.93 -14.08 10.56
CA ILE A 313 -21.21 -15.49 10.81
C ILE A 313 -21.88 -15.68 12.17
N THR A 314 -22.85 -16.59 12.26
CA THR A 314 -23.50 -16.93 13.54
C THR A 314 -23.24 -18.39 13.92
N ILE A 315 -22.54 -18.61 15.03
CA ILE A 315 -22.29 -19.98 15.54
C ILE A 315 -23.45 -20.49 16.40
N VAL A 316 -23.90 -21.71 16.11
CA VAL A 316 -24.93 -22.42 16.89
C VAL A 316 -24.50 -23.83 17.32
N PRO A 317 -24.93 -24.31 18.51
CA PRO A 317 -25.56 -23.53 19.57
C PRO A 317 -24.60 -22.49 20.15
N ARG A 318 -25.13 -21.36 20.63
CA ARG A 318 -24.33 -20.33 21.31
C ARG A 318 -23.67 -20.94 22.55
N LYS A 319 -22.43 -20.54 22.82
CA LYS A 319 -21.64 -21.03 23.95
C LYS A 319 -22.19 -20.51 25.28
#